data_AF-A0A7Y7IQ26-F1
#
_entry.id   AF-A0A7Y7IQ26-F1
#
_cell.length_a   1.000
_cell.length_b   1.000
_cell.length_c   1.000
_cell.angle_alpha   90.00
_cell.angle_beta   90.00
_cell.angle_gamma   90.00
#
_symmetry.space_group_name_H-M   'P 1'
#
loop_
_entity.id
_entity.type
_entity.pdbx_description
1 polymer ?
#
loop_
_entity_poly.entity_id
_entity_poly.type
_entity_poly.pdbx_seq_one_letter_code
_entity_poly.pdbx_strand_id
1 'polypeptide(L)'
;MPAVRPPRRRVEFFVVPFVAAVCMAFIIGAIVMDKDSGGCAPASWHNRVMLTLAGNQATAAQVDSVTACVGAECVPLTPTFARKSSSGSVLLARQPDGSWQLKVGTQPASSVTFRAFDASGKVLGQQSNTLNWTRVGGNEKCGGPMADLHVDLQLP
;
A
#
# COMPACT_ATOMS: atom_id res chain seq x y z
N MET A 1 51.75 -22.74 62.49
CA MET A 1 51.58 -22.78 61.02
C MET A 1 50.92 -21.47 60.58
N PRO A 2 51.62 -20.57 59.86
CA PRO A 2 51.01 -19.33 59.38
C PRO A 2 50.21 -19.58 58.11
N ALA A 3 48.95 -19.14 58.09
CA ALA A 3 48.06 -19.22 56.94
C ALA A 3 48.51 -18.25 55.83
N VAL A 4 48.86 -18.79 54.67
CA VAL A 4 49.17 -18.03 53.46
C VAL A 4 47.85 -17.46 52.91
N ARG A 5 47.67 -16.14 52.96
CA ARG A 5 46.55 -15.47 52.27
C ARG A 5 46.86 -15.41 50.77
N PRO A 6 45.95 -15.87 49.89
CA PRO A 6 46.18 -15.82 48.45
C PRO A 6 46.14 -14.37 47.93
N PRO A 7 46.85 -14.10 46.81
CA PRO A 7 47.05 -12.74 46.32
C PRO A 7 45.77 -12.19 45.65
N ARG A 8 44.98 -11.42 46.40
CA ARG A 8 43.81 -10.65 45.91
C ARG A 8 44.09 -9.79 44.67
N ARG A 9 45.34 -9.38 44.48
CA ARG A 9 45.78 -8.43 43.42
C ARG A 9 45.73 -8.99 42.00
N ARG A 10 45.75 -10.32 41.81
CA ARG A 10 45.85 -10.93 40.48
C ARG A 10 44.49 -11.15 39.80
N VAL A 11 43.42 -11.17 40.59
CA VAL A 11 42.04 -11.39 40.09
C VAL A 11 41.46 -10.08 39.52
N GLU A 12 41.76 -8.92 40.13
CA GLU A 12 41.29 -7.61 39.65
C GLU A 12 41.86 -7.23 38.28
N PHE A 13 43.13 -7.58 38.00
CA PHE A 13 43.80 -7.17 36.75
C PHE A 13 43.22 -7.83 35.48
N PHE A 14 42.56 -8.98 35.61
CA PHE A 14 41.95 -9.69 34.48
C PHE A 14 40.43 -9.59 34.48
N VAL A 15 39.79 -9.59 35.65
CA VAL A 15 38.32 -9.56 35.74
C VAL A 15 37.77 -8.19 35.35
N VAL A 16 38.41 -7.09 35.76
CA VAL A 16 37.95 -5.74 35.45
C VAL A 16 37.94 -5.44 33.94
N PRO A 17 39.02 -5.67 33.17
CA PRO A 17 38.99 -5.43 31.72
C PRO A 17 38.07 -6.40 30.98
N PHE A 18 37.93 -7.63 31.46
CA PHE A 18 37.03 -8.62 30.83
C PHE A 18 35.56 -8.24 31.01
N VAL A 19 35.15 -7.85 32.23
CA VAL A 19 33.79 -7.37 32.50
C VAL A 19 33.50 -6.07 31.73
N ALA A 20 34.46 -5.15 31.65
CA ALA A 20 34.31 -3.93 30.85
C ALA A 20 34.13 -4.24 29.36
N ALA A 21 34.90 -5.20 28.80
CA ALA A 21 34.77 -5.62 27.41
C ALA A 21 33.40 -6.27 27.12
N VAL A 22 32.91 -7.12 28.02
CA VAL A 22 31.58 -7.74 27.91
C VAL A 22 30.49 -6.67 27.97
N CYS A 23 30.56 -5.71 28.91
CA CYS A 23 29.60 -4.62 28.98
C CYS A 23 29.59 -3.76 27.70
N MET A 24 30.77 -3.44 27.15
CA MET A 24 30.85 -2.68 25.90
C MET A 24 30.29 -3.47 24.71
N ALA A 25 30.51 -4.79 24.65
CA ALA A 25 29.93 -5.65 23.62
C ALA A 25 28.40 -5.69 23.68
N PHE A 26 27.81 -5.73 24.89
CA PHE A 26 26.36 -5.67 25.07
C PHE A 26 25.77 -4.32 24.65
N ILE A 27 26.44 -3.21 24.99
CA ILE A 27 26.00 -1.86 24.59
C ILE A 27 26.04 -1.72 23.08
N ILE A 28 27.12 -2.17 22.42
CA ILE A 28 27.24 -2.14 20.96
C ILE A 28 26.17 -3.04 20.32
N GLY A 29 25.94 -4.24 20.85
CA GLY A 29 24.89 -5.15 20.38
C GLY A 29 23.49 -4.53 20.47
N ALA A 30 23.17 -3.86 21.58
CA ALA A 30 21.90 -3.16 21.77
C ALA A 30 21.72 -2.00 20.78
N ILE A 31 22.78 -1.22 20.51
CA ILE A 31 22.74 -0.11 19.54
C ILE A 31 22.56 -0.61 18.11
N VAL A 32 23.21 -1.73 17.75
CA VAL A 32 23.05 -2.34 16.42
C VAL A 32 21.64 -2.89 16.23
N MET A 33 21.06 -3.53 17.26
CA MET A 33 19.67 -3.99 17.22
C MET A 33 18.66 -2.83 17.17
N ASP A 34 18.98 -1.67 17.77
CA ASP A 34 18.10 -0.50 17.71
C ASP A 34 18.11 0.21 16.35
N LYS A 35 19.16 0.03 15.55
CA LYS A 35 19.23 0.62 14.20
C LYS A 35 18.16 0.05 13.26
N ASP A 36 17.67 -1.16 13.53
CA ASP A 36 16.53 -1.78 12.83
C ASP A 36 15.15 -1.38 13.44
N SER A 37 15.15 -0.63 14.56
CA SER A 37 13.96 -0.04 15.18
C SER A 37 13.38 1.14 14.41
N GLY A 38 14.12 1.70 13.44
CA GLY A 38 13.74 2.89 12.70
C GLY A 38 12.26 2.86 12.29
N GLY A 39 11.51 3.90 12.69
CA GLY A 39 10.10 4.03 12.37
C GLY A 39 9.86 4.01 10.85
N CYS A 40 8.68 3.57 10.44
CA CYS A 40 8.33 3.57 9.03
C CYS A 40 8.27 5.00 8.49
N ALA A 41 8.89 5.24 7.34
CA ALA A 41 8.73 6.51 6.65
C ALA A 41 7.25 6.77 6.35
N PRO A 42 6.80 8.05 6.29
CA PRO A 42 5.43 8.38 5.92
C PRO A 42 5.04 7.68 4.62
N ALA A 43 3.83 7.11 4.58
CA ALA A 43 3.36 6.36 3.44
C ALA A 43 3.29 7.25 2.18
N SER A 44 4.27 7.09 1.29
CA SER A 44 4.36 7.81 0.01
C SER A 44 3.91 6.95 -1.18
N TRP A 45 3.38 5.74 -0.93
CA TRP A 45 2.97 4.85 -2.00
C TRP A 45 1.55 5.17 -2.50
N HIS A 46 1.40 5.08 -3.83
CA HIS A 46 0.13 5.31 -4.53
C HIS A 46 -0.30 4.03 -5.22
N ASN A 47 -1.40 3.44 -4.77
CA ASN A 47 -1.96 2.25 -5.39
C ASN A 47 -2.90 2.67 -6.52
N ARG A 48 -2.86 2.00 -7.67
CA ARG A 48 -3.70 2.36 -8.82
C ARG A 48 -4.34 1.13 -9.45
N VAL A 49 -5.58 1.30 -9.89
CA VAL A 49 -6.30 0.34 -10.73
C VAL A 49 -6.66 1.04 -12.04
N MET A 50 -6.23 0.45 -13.13
CA MET A 50 -6.59 0.82 -14.49
C MET A 50 -7.77 -0.02 -14.94
N LEU A 51 -8.85 0.64 -15.34
CA LEU A 51 -10.06 0.04 -15.86
C LEU A 51 -10.18 0.30 -17.35
N THR A 52 -10.34 -0.77 -18.11
CA THR A 52 -10.60 -0.74 -19.55
C THR A 52 -12.01 -1.23 -19.84
N LEU A 53 -12.68 -0.59 -20.80
CA LEU A 53 -14.01 -1.01 -21.24
C LEU A 53 -13.83 -2.04 -22.36
N ALA A 54 -14.32 -3.25 -22.14
CA ALA A 54 -14.23 -4.36 -23.07
C ALA A 54 -15.63 -4.81 -23.54
N GLY A 55 -15.67 -5.66 -24.56
CA GLY A 55 -16.93 -6.14 -25.15
C GLY A 55 -17.44 -5.24 -26.28
N ASN A 56 -18.75 -5.01 -26.30
CA ASN A 56 -19.43 -4.30 -27.41
C ASN A 56 -18.99 -2.83 -27.49
N GLN A 57 -18.32 -2.48 -28.60
CA GLN A 57 -17.78 -1.14 -28.81
C GLN A 57 -18.86 -0.06 -28.98
N ALA A 58 -20.05 -0.43 -29.48
CA ALA A 58 -21.16 0.51 -29.58
C ALA A 58 -21.68 0.89 -28.19
N THR A 59 -21.76 -0.07 -27.26
CA THR A 59 -22.12 0.17 -25.86
C THR A 59 -21.00 0.92 -25.14
N ALA A 60 -19.73 0.59 -25.39
CA ALA A 60 -18.58 1.30 -24.82
C ALA A 60 -18.56 2.79 -25.21
N ALA A 61 -18.93 3.11 -26.44
CA ALA A 61 -19.04 4.49 -26.92
C ALA A 61 -20.17 5.29 -26.23
N GLN A 62 -21.17 4.62 -25.68
CA GLN A 62 -22.27 5.25 -24.94
C GLN A 62 -21.92 5.54 -23.47
N VAL A 63 -20.82 4.99 -22.95
CA VAL A 63 -20.40 5.21 -21.57
C VAL A 63 -19.95 6.65 -21.37
N ASP A 64 -20.73 7.39 -20.58
CA ASP A 64 -20.42 8.77 -20.20
C ASP A 64 -19.62 8.81 -18.89
N SER A 65 -19.92 7.90 -17.97
CA SER A 65 -19.30 7.86 -16.65
C SER A 65 -19.16 6.46 -16.06
N VAL A 66 -18.23 6.33 -15.12
CA VAL A 66 -18.00 5.10 -14.36
C VAL A 66 -17.98 5.44 -12.87
N THR A 67 -18.49 4.53 -12.04
CA THR A 67 -18.27 4.54 -10.60
C THR A 67 -17.55 3.26 -10.15
N ALA A 68 -16.80 3.38 -9.07
CA ALA A 68 -16.11 2.29 -8.39
C ALA A 68 -16.66 2.18 -6.97
N CYS A 69 -17.14 1.00 -6.57
CA CYS A 69 -17.74 0.77 -5.26
C CYS A 69 -16.96 -0.28 -4.45
N VAL A 70 -16.71 0.02 -3.19
CA VAL A 70 -16.16 -0.92 -2.19
C VAL A 70 -17.22 -1.09 -1.10
N GLY A 71 -17.85 -2.26 -1.05
CA GLY A 71 -19.03 -2.47 -0.21
C GLY A 71 -20.17 -1.53 -0.62
N ALA A 72 -20.64 -0.70 0.31
CA ALA A 72 -21.69 0.29 0.08
C ALA A 72 -21.17 1.67 -0.36
N GLU A 73 -19.85 1.91 -0.26
CA GLU A 73 -19.24 3.19 -0.59
C GLU A 73 -18.85 3.24 -2.06
N CYS A 74 -19.30 4.27 -2.78
CA CYS A 74 -19.04 4.42 -4.21
C CYS A 74 -18.37 5.76 -4.53
N VAL A 75 -17.43 5.75 -5.46
CA VAL A 75 -16.73 6.93 -5.94
C VAL A 75 -16.77 7.02 -7.48
N PRO A 76 -17.08 8.19 -8.04
CA PRO A 76 -17.75 9.31 -7.36
C PRO A 76 -19.16 8.91 -6.89
N LEU A 77 -19.69 9.63 -5.89
CA LEU A 77 -21.06 9.42 -5.40
C LEU A 77 -22.06 9.76 -6.52
N THR A 78 -23.10 8.95 -6.69
CA THR A 78 -24.23 9.31 -7.56
C THR A 78 -24.97 10.55 -6.99
N PRO A 79 -25.37 11.55 -7.81
CA PRO A 79 -25.42 11.59 -9.26
C PRO A 79 -24.29 12.43 -9.88
N THR A 80 -23.21 12.72 -9.13
CA THR A 80 -21.97 13.22 -9.73
C THR A 80 -21.32 12.09 -10.51
N PHE A 81 -21.93 11.75 -11.64
CA PHE A 81 -21.26 11.08 -12.73
C PHE A 81 -19.91 11.76 -12.90
N ALA A 82 -18.83 11.00 -13.09
CA ALA A 82 -17.53 11.56 -13.48
C ALA A 82 -17.65 12.19 -14.89
N ARG A 83 -18.47 13.22 -15.05
CA ARG A 83 -18.56 14.07 -16.23
C ARG A 83 -17.22 14.75 -16.33
N LYS A 84 -16.37 14.27 -17.24
CA LYS A 84 -15.18 14.96 -17.77
C LYS A 84 -14.55 15.96 -16.78
N SER A 85 -14.21 15.50 -15.57
CA SER A 85 -13.67 16.38 -14.54
C SER A 85 -12.17 16.52 -14.75
N SER A 86 -11.75 17.70 -15.19
CA SER A 86 -10.36 18.06 -15.46
C SER A 86 -9.62 18.65 -14.25
N SER A 87 -10.23 18.67 -13.05
CA SER A 87 -9.61 19.34 -11.90
C SER A 87 -9.73 18.57 -10.58
N GLY A 88 -8.56 18.35 -9.95
CA GLY A 88 -8.41 18.17 -8.51
C GLY A 88 -8.72 16.78 -7.95
N SER A 89 -7.68 15.98 -7.70
CA SER A 89 -7.70 14.80 -6.82
C SER A 89 -8.88 13.85 -6.99
N VAL A 90 -9.28 13.56 -8.23
CA VAL A 90 -10.37 12.63 -8.52
C VAL A 90 -9.87 11.21 -8.20
N LEU A 91 -10.56 10.54 -7.26
CA LEU A 91 -10.28 9.14 -6.94
C LEU A 91 -10.44 8.24 -8.18
N LEU A 92 -11.37 8.55 -9.08
CA LEU A 92 -11.58 7.84 -10.34
C LEU A 92 -11.63 8.82 -11.52
N ALA A 93 -10.60 8.83 -12.36
CA ALA A 93 -10.49 9.77 -13.49
C ALA A 93 -10.42 9.05 -14.84
N ARG A 94 -11.06 9.60 -15.87
CA ARG A 94 -10.87 9.14 -17.25
C ARG A 94 -9.53 9.61 -17.77
N GLN A 95 -8.80 8.71 -18.41
CA GLN A 95 -7.51 8.96 -19.02
C GLN A 95 -7.66 9.35 -20.51
N PRO A 96 -6.64 10.00 -21.11
CA PRO A 96 -6.67 10.39 -22.52
C PRO A 96 -6.82 9.22 -23.50
N ASP A 97 -6.35 8.03 -23.12
CA ASP A 97 -6.45 6.78 -23.89
C ASP A 97 -7.85 6.13 -23.81
N GLY A 98 -8.78 6.73 -23.05
CA GLY A 98 -10.13 6.24 -22.87
C GLY A 98 -10.31 5.28 -21.70
N SER A 99 -9.22 4.83 -21.05
CA SER A 99 -9.27 4.04 -19.82
C SER A 99 -9.68 4.90 -18.61
N TRP A 100 -9.98 4.26 -17.49
CA TRP A 100 -10.27 4.93 -16.23
C TRP A 100 -9.24 4.53 -15.18
N GLN A 101 -8.72 5.49 -14.45
CA GLN A 101 -7.75 5.26 -13.38
C GLN A 101 -8.39 5.53 -12.03
N LEU A 102 -8.46 4.49 -11.20
CA LEU A 102 -8.82 4.58 -9.80
C LEU A 102 -7.54 4.70 -8.96
N LYS A 103 -7.36 5.81 -8.27
CA LYS A 103 -6.35 5.97 -7.22
C LYS A 103 -6.91 5.38 -5.93
N VAL A 104 -6.19 4.40 -5.40
CA VAL A 104 -6.54 3.71 -4.16
C VAL A 104 -5.62 4.23 -3.06
N GLY A 105 -6.20 4.44 -1.87
CA GLY A 105 -5.49 4.92 -0.70
C GLY A 105 -4.43 3.94 -0.18
N THR A 106 -3.87 4.28 0.98
CA THR A 106 -2.79 3.52 1.63
C THR A 106 -3.17 2.08 1.97
N GLN A 107 -4.46 1.83 2.20
CA GLN A 107 -5.02 0.52 2.51
C GLN A 107 -5.95 0.07 1.38
N PRO A 108 -5.44 -0.72 0.42
CA PRO A 108 -6.22 -1.11 -0.74
C PRO A 108 -7.25 -2.19 -0.40
N ALA A 109 -8.44 -2.07 -0.98
CA ALA A 109 -9.50 -3.06 -0.84
C ALA A 109 -9.19 -4.33 -1.65
N SER A 110 -9.71 -5.48 -1.20
CA SER A 110 -9.59 -6.76 -1.91
C SER A 110 -10.59 -6.94 -3.04
N SER A 111 -11.62 -6.09 -3.12
CA SER A 111 -12.64 -6.15 -4.17
C SER A 111 -13.19 -4.77 -4.49
N VAL A 112 -13.54 -4.55 -5.74
CA VAL A 112 -14.20 -3.34 -6.22
C VAL A 112 -15.26 -3.71 -7.25
N THR A 113 -16.39 -3.01 -7.22
CA THR A 113 -17.43 -3.15 -8.24
C THR A 113 -17.44 -1.91 -9.11
N PHE A 114 -17.18 -2.09 -10.41
CA PHE A 114 -17.28 -1.02 -11.38
C PHE A 114 -18.67 -1.01 -12.01
N ARG A 115 -19.22 0.17 -12.22
CA ARG A 115 -20.49 0.38 -12.92
C ARG A 115 -20.28 1.45 -13.98
N ALA A 116 -20.65 1.13 -15.21
CA ALA A 116 -20.65 2.08 -16.33
C ALA A 116 -22.07 2.59 -16.58
N PHE A 117 -22.18 3.89 -16.85
CA PHE A 117 -23.44 4.57 -17.07
C PHE A 117 -23.42 5.33 -18.39
N ASP A 118 -24.58 5.42 -19.03
CA ASP A 118 -24.79 6.35 -20.13
C ASP A 118 -25.00 7.80 -19.64
N ALA A 119 -25.13 8.73 -20.58
CA ALA A 119 -25.35 10.15 -20.29
C ALA A 119 -26.67 10.44 -19.54
N SER A 120 -27.64 9.51 -19.58
CA SER A 120 -28.90 9.61 -18.84
C SER A 120 -28.81 9.06 -17.42
N GLY A 121 -27.68 8.41 -17.07
CA GLY A 121 -27.48 7.76 -15.79
C GLY A 121 -28.00 6.32 -15.73
N LYS A 122 -28.35 5.72 -16.87
CA LYS A 122 -28.72 4.30 -16.94
C LYS A 122 -27.47 3.44 -16.89
N VAL A 123 -27.51 2.36 -16.11
CA VAL A 123 -26.43 1.37 -16.07
C VAL A 123 -26.35 0.63 -17.40
N LEU A 124 -25.20 0.70 -18.05
CA LEU A 124 -24.87 -0.05 -19.26
C LEU A 124 -24.18 -1.38 -18.95
N GLY A 125 -23.42 -1.43 -17.85
CA GLY A 125 -22.75 -2.64 -17.40
C GLY A 125 -22.23 -2.49 -15.98
N GLN A 126 -22.10 -3.62 -15.29
CA GLN A 126 -21.57 -3.69 -13.94
C GLN A 126 -20.79 -4.98 -13.76
N GLN A 127 -19.64 -4.90 -13.08
CA GLN A 127 -18.83 -6.07 -12.78
C GLN A 127 -18.14 -5.90 -11.43
N SER A 128 -18.22 -6.96 -10.61
CA SER A 128 -17.43 -7.07 -9.38
C SER A 128 -16.11 -7.75 -9.69
N ASN A 129 -15.02 -7.18 -9.20
CA ASN A 129 -13.66 -7.64 -9.48
C ASN A 129 -12.91 -7.82 -8.17
N THR A 130 -12.24 -8.97 -8.05
CA THR A 130 -11.27 -9.23 -6.99
C THR A 130 -9.94 -8.59 -7.35
N LEU A 131 -9.37 -7.82 -6.43
CA LEU A 131 -8.11 -7.12 -6.59
C LEU A 131 -7.00 -7.90 -5.90
N ASN A 132 -6.16 -8.56 -6.69
CA ASN A 132 -5.00 -9.30 -6.21
C ASN A 132 -3.76 -8.40 -6.23
N TRP A 133 -3.48 -7.75 -5.10
CA TRP A 133 -2.36 -6.81 -4.99
C TRP A 133 -1.04 -7.53 -4.82
N THR A 134 -0.07 -7.16 -5.66
CA THR A 134 1.31 -7.62 -5.54
C THR A 134 2.17 -6.49 -4.99
N ARG A 135 2.82 -6.71 -3.84
CA ARG A 135 3.78 -5.76 -3.27
C ARG A 135 5.04 -5.72 -4.14
N VAL A 136 5.47 -4.53 -4.53
CA VAL A 136 6.69 -4.33 -5.36
C VAL A 136 7.82 -3.61 -4.61
N GLY A 137 7.58 -3.20 -3.37
CA GLY A 137 8.60 -2.60 -2.51
C GLY A 137 8.17 -2.50 -1.05
N GLY A 138 9.11 -2.03 -0.22
CA GLY A 138 8.95 -1.96 1.23
C GLY A 138 9.10 -3.32 1.91
N ASN A 139 8.57 -3.45 3.13
CA ASN A 139 8.69 -4.68 3.93
C ASN A 139 7.39 -4.98 4.69
N GLU A 140 7.33 -6.12 5.38
CA GLU A 140 6.13 -6.52 6.13
C GLU A 140 5.81 -5.54 7.27
N LYS A 141 6.83 -5.01 7.94
CA LYS A 141 6.70 -4.08 9.08
C LYS A 141 6.09 -2.74 8.67
N CYS A 142 6.46 -2.21 7.51
CA CYS A 142 6.14 -0.85 7.07
C CYS A 142 5.20 -0.79 5.87
N GLY A 143 4.81 -1.94 5.33
CA GLY A 143 4.12 -1.99 4.06
C GLY A 143 5.00 -1.46 2.93
N GLY A 144 4.37 -0.92 1.90
CA GLY A 144 5.05 -0.43 0.70
C GLY A 144 4.16 -0.45 -0.54
N PRO A 145 4.69 0.05 -1.67
CA PRO A 145 3.93 0.18 -2.90
C PRO A 145 3.45 -1.16 -3.45
N MET A 146 2.22 -1.13 -3.97
CA MET A 146 1.68 -2.22 -4.76
C MET A 146 1.88 -1.96 -6.25
N ALA A 147 1.96 -3.03 -7.04
CA ALA A 147 1.89 -2.94 -8.49
C ALA A 147 0.57 -2.31 -8.93
N ASP A 148 0.60 -1.62 -10.08
CA ASP A 148 -0.61 -1.17 -10.75
C ASP A 148 -1.42 -2.40 -11.20
N LEU A 149 -2.73 -2.39 -10.95
CA LEU A 149 -3.65 -3.44 -11.39
C LEU A 149 -4.39 -3.02 -12.66
N HIS A 150 -4.67 -3.98 -13.53
CA HIS A 150 -5.49 -3.78 -14.72
C HIS A 150 -6.75 -4.66 -14.63
N VAL A 151 -7.89 -4.08 -14.96
CA VAL A 151 -9.20 -4.74 -14.89
C VAL A 151 -10.02 -4.36 -16.11
N ASP A 152 -10.72 -5.33 -16.68
CA ASP A 152 -11.67 -5.11 -17.76
C ASP A 152 -13.11 -5.11 -17.25
N LEU A 153 -13.91 -4.13 -17.67
CA LEU A 153 -15.36 -4.14 -17.50
C LEU A 153 -16.01 -4.59 -18.80
N GLN A 154 -16.63 -5.78 -18.76
CA GLN A 154 -17.30 -6.33 -19.93
C GLN A 154 -18.67 -5.68 -20.14
N LEU A 155 -18.85 -5.05 -21.30
CA LEU A 155 -20.10 -4.43 -21.70
C LEU A 155 -20.88 -5.34 -22.67
N PRO A 156 -22.21 -5.46 -22.48
CA PRO A 156 -23.09 -6.24 -23.35
C PRO A 156 -23.27 -5.61 -24.74
#